data_AF-A0A286CUC0-F1
#
_entry.id   AF-A0A286CUC0-F1
#
_cell.length_a   1.000
_cell.length_b   1.000
_cell.length_c   1.000
_cell.angle_alpha   90.00
_cell.angle_beta   90.00
_cell.angle_gamma   90.00
#
_symmetry.space_group_name_H-M   'P 1'
#
loop_
_entity.id
_entity.type
_entity.pdbx_description
1 polymer ?
#
loop_
_entity_poly.entity_id
_entity_poly.type
_entity_poly.pdbx_seq_one_letter_code
_entity_poly.pdbx_strand_id
1 'polypeptide(L)'
;MICELAPGVLSWDEVDPARHPFDAASAARVVRSLGPSRCVPRRPDVPFADPAMSAWSWGEARLWADAMSQALVEHYGRWAAGFRWSHDEGDFDGGPVGHWCCPRDSITTPQETLTRVVAALCEWRAWLESLAGWIDAYPLDLATVEDDRLLWDRAARNLILQVTDRTGCGSGWHGHCHQVLTWFLDRWAVAPDVAEELVGQAIGGRFLSWTGPDAALVDDVAERLAGSLRPADRAARPAEPVPDHLESWLAVRETVAWQRAPDSGAEGPVTPRQDGVAEDIRGFDGALDPARADGLLTALELLRDDAGRDAQLDFELLRRWQRHVLGTSQLPPLRSRPAFAKGGRERYGIAPDIRARLDACLAESAYDAARPLPLTARAARTYLDVCFFHPFDDGNARAAFLALIFVLAREGIALDGVVLLRRVTFQADEPGDALTLAGYIDTHITETRRRAVSPDRVP
;
A
#
# COMPACT_ATOMS: atom_id res chain seq x y z
N MET A 1 6.86 1.52 4.38
CA MET A 1 6.18 1.87 3.13
C MET A 1 4.93 1.05 3.03
N ILE A 2 3.77 1.70 3.00
CA ILE A 2 2.49 1.07 2.67
C ILE A 2 2.47 0.88 1.16
N CYS A 3 2.48 -0.36 0.66
CA CYS A 3 2.54 -0.65 -0.78
C CYS A 3 1.43 0.05 -1.58
N GLU A 4 0.22 0.14 -1.02
CA GLU A 4 -0.92 0.84 -1.65
C GLU A 4 -0.76 2.36 -1.77
N LEU A 5 0.18 2.95 -1.03
CA LEU A 5 0.51 4.38 -1.09
C LEU A 5 1.74 4.65 -2.00
N ALA A 6 2.26 3.64 -2.69
CA ALA A 6 3.29 3.86 -3.68
C ALA A 6 2.68 4.61 -4.89
N PRO A 7 3.28 5.70 -5.35
CA PRO A 7 2.74 6.47 -6.46
C PRO A 7 2.82 5.73 -7.80
N GLY A 8 3.76 4.78 -7.92
CA GLY A 8 3.92 3.91 -9.10
C GLY A 8 2.74 2.98 -9.39
N VAL A 9 1.79 2.81 -8.45
CA VAL A 9 0.60 1.94 -8.65
C VAL A 9 -0.71 2.73 -8.85
N LEU A 10 -0.62 4.05 -9.03
CA LEU A 10 -1.80 4.89 -9.28
C LEU A 10 -2.29 4.73 -10.72
N SER A 11 -3.61 4.57 -10.91
CA SER A 11 -4.23 4.60 -12.25
C SER A 11 -4.57 6.04 -12.67
N TRP A 12 -4.87 6.26 -13.96
CA TRP A 12 -5.26 7.59 -14.43
C TRP A 12 -6.53 8.07 -13.72
N ASP A 13 -7.51 7.20 -13.59
CA ASP A 13 -8.77 7.46 -12.88
C ASP A 13 -8.59 7.90 -11.41
N GLU A 14 -7.50 7.48 -10.76
CA GLU A 14 -7.17 7.86 -9.39
C GLU A 14 -6.42 9.19 -9.30
N VAL A 15 -5.80 9.66 -10.39
CA VAL A 15 -5.00 10.89 -10.43
C VAL A 15 -5.58 12.00 -11.30
N ASP A 16 -6.63 11.71 -12.06
CA ASP A 16 -7.30 12.66 -12.95
C ASP A 16 -7.72 13.91 -12.16
N PRO A 17 -7.10 15.08 -12.44
CA PRO A 17 -7.40 16.32 -11.75
C PRO A 17 -8.88 16.72 -11.81
N ALA A 18 -9.62 16.29 -12.83
CA ALA A 18 -11.05 16.57 -13.00
C ALA A 18 -11.93 15.83 -11.97
N ARG A 19 -11.46 14.70 -11.45
CA ARG A 19 -12.17 13.87 -10.45
C ARG A 19 -11.89 14.29 -9.02
N HIS A 20 -10.86 15.11 -8.82
CA HIS A 20 -10.36 15.49 -7.50
C HIS A 20 -10.22 17.02 -7.39
N PRO A 21 -11.26 17.75 -6.94
CA PRO A 21 -11.14 19.18 -6.69
C PRO A 21 -10.04 19.49 -5.66
N PHE A 22 -9.19 20.46 -5.95
CA PHE A 22 -8.09 20.87 -5.06
C PHE A 22 -7.93 22.38 -5.06
N ASP A 23 -7.83 22.97 -3.87
CA ASP A 23 -7.52 24.39 -3.68
C ASP A 23 -6.13 24.54 -3.04
N ALA A 24 -5.15 24.93 -3.86
CA ALA A 24 -3.77 25.14 -3.44
C ALA A 24 -3.64 26.21 -2.33
N ALA A 25 -4.53 27.21 -2.28
CA ALA A 25 -4.50 28.24 -1.25
C ALA A 25 -4.86 27.67 0.14
N SER A 26 -5.72 26.65 0.18
CA SER A 26 -6.11 25.97 1.41
C SER A 26 -5.12 24.89 1.89
N ALA A 27 -4.24 24.41 1.01
CA ALA A 27 -3.38 23.25 1.26
C ALA A 27 -2.56 23.38 2.55
N ALA A 28 -1.97 24.56 2.80
CA ALA A 28 -1.18 24.81 4.00
C ALA A 28 -1.99 24.74 5.30
N ARG A 29 -3.27 25.13 5.26
CA ARG A 29 -4.18 25.02 6.42
C ARG A 29 -4.56 23.57 6.66
N VAL A 30 -4.86 22.83 5.59
CA VAL A 30 -5.22 21.41 5.67
C VAL A 30 -4.06 20.59 6.22
N VAL A 31 -2.86 20.70 5.64
CA VAL A 31 -1.68 19.93 6.09
C VAL A 31 -1.40 20.15 7.59
N ARG A 32 -1.52 21.39 8.08
CA ARG A 32 -1.36 21.71 9.52
C ARG A 32 -2.51 21.22 10.41
N SER A 33 -3.63 20.83 9.82
CA SER A 33 -4.76 20.26 10.56
C SER A 33 -4.67 18.75 10.72
N LEU A 34 -3.90 18.07 9.86
CA LEU A 34 -3.72 16.62 9.89
C LEU A 34 -2.96 16.18 11.14
N GLY A 35 -3.29 15.01 11.68
CA GLY A 35 -2.64 14.44 12.87
C GLY A 35 -1.11 14.48 12.82
N PRO A 36 -0.46 14.00 11.74
CA PRO A 36 0.99 13.91 11.67
C PRO A 36 1.70 15.26 11.80
N SER A 37 1.01 16.37 11.53
CA SER A 37 1.58 17.71 11.70
C SER A 37 1.94 18.06 13.16
N ARG A 38 1.33 17.38 14.13
CA ARG A 38 1.54 17.62 15.57
C ARG A 38 2.76 16.89 16.12
N CYS A 39 3.29 15.92 15.37
CA CYS A 39 4.35 15.02 15.82
C CYS A 39 5.44 14.85 14.77
N VAL A 40 5.86 15.96 14.13
CA VAL A 40 7.00 15.94 13.20
C VAL A 40 8.25 15.50 13.97
N PRO A 41 8.94 14.42 13.53
CA PRO A 41 10.05 13.86 14.29
C PRO A 41 11.27 14.79 14.25
N ARG A 42 12.02 14.81 15.35
CA ARG A 42 13.22 15.64 15.46
C ARG A 42 14.40 14.93 14.84
N ARG A 43 14.98 15.53 13.79
CA ARG A 43 16.21 15.01 13.20
C ARG A 43 17.36 14.99 14.23
N PRO A 44 18.08 13.87 14.38
CA PRO A 44 19.28 13.79 15.22
C PRO A 44 20.34 14.79 14.77
N ASP A 45 21.04 15.40 15.74
CA ASP A 45 22.16 16.30 15.50
C ASP A 45 23.47 15.50 15.39
N VAL A 46 23.56 14.67 14.34
CA VAL A 46 24.70 13.81 14.05
C VAL A 46 25.07 13.90 12.56
N PRO A 47 26.32 13.63 12.18
CA PRO A 47 26.72 13.58 10.77
C PRO A 47 25.90 12.57 9.96
N PHE A 48 25.72 12.81 8.66
CA PHE A 48 24.93 11.90 7.81
C PHE A 48 25.47 10.47 7.72
N ALA A 49 26.79 10.30 7.87
CA ALA A 49 27.42 8.98 7.86
C ALA A 49 27.22 8.21 9.17
N ASP A 50 26.67 8.84 10.21
CA ASP A 50 26.43 8.19 11.49
C ASP A 50 25.30 7.14 11.37
N PRO A 51 25.49 5.90 11.84
CA PRO A 51 24.44 4.88 11.84
C PRO A 51 23.14 5.32 12.52
N ALA A 52 23.19 6.22 13.50
CA ALA A 52 22.00 6.77 14.16
C ALA A 52 21.13 7.58 13.20
N MET A 53 21.72 8.29 12.23
CA MET A 53 20.97 9.01 11.19
C MET A 53 20.19 8.03 10.30
N SER A 54 20.85 6.94 9.89
CA SER A 54 20.19 5.89 9.09
C SER A 54 19.07 5.21 9.89
N ALA A 55 19.32 4.86 11.15
CA ALA A 55 18.32 4.25 12.02
C ALA A 55 17.09 5.15 12.21
N TRP A 56 17.30 6.44 12.46
CA TRP A 56 16.22 7.43 12.57
C TRP A 56 15.46 7.60 11.25
N SER A 57 16.18 7.70 10.13
CA SER A 57 15.59 7.86 8.80
C SER A 57 14.70 6.68 8.43
N TRP A 58 15.16 5.45 8.66
CA TRP A 58 14.41 4.23 8.33
C TRP A 58 13.33 3.87 9.35
N GLY A 59 13.42 4.40 10.58
CA GLY A 59 12.45 4.22 11.64
C GLY A 59 11.44 5.37 11.71
N GLU A 60 11.64 6.27 12.68
CA GLU A 60 10.69 7.33 13.05
C GLU A 60 10.35 8.26 11.86
N ALA A 61 11.35 8.68 11.09
CA ALA A 61 11.16 9.61 9.98
C ALA A 61 10.32 9.00 8.85
N ARG A 62 10.59 7.75 8.47
CA ARG A 62 9.81 7.02 7.45
C ARG A 62 8.40 6.70 7.94
N LEU A 63 8.23 6.32 9.20
CA LEU A 63 6.92 6.07 9.80
C LEU A 63 6.05 7.34 9.78
N TRP A 64 6.63 8.48 10.15
CA TRP A 64 5.93 9.77 10.05
C TRP A 64 5.56 10.12 8.61
N ALA A 65 6.46 9.91 7.65
CA ALA A 65 6.20 10.21 6.24
C ALA A 65 5.08 9.32 5.67
N ASP A 66 5.06 8.03 6.04
CA ASP A 66 3.98 7.09 5.69
C ASP A 66 2.65 7.51 6.33
N ALA A 67 2.65 7.98 7.58
CA ALA A 67 1.45 8.51 8.25
C ALA A 67 0.96 9.81 7.57
N MET A 68 1.86 10.71 7.16
CA MET A 68 1.49 11.91 6.41
C MET A 68 0.87 11.56 5.06
N SER A 69 1.44 10.59 4.32
CA SER A 69 0.84 10.06 3.08
C SER A 69 -0.56 9.54 3.31
N GLN A 70 -0.76 8.72 4.34
CA GLN A 70 -2.08 8.17 4.66
C GLN A 70 -3.09 9.27 5.01
N ALA A 71 -2.71 10.24 5.84
CA ALA A 71 -3.59 11.35 6.22
C ALA A 71 -3.97 12.25 5.01
N LEU A 72 -3.04 12.46 4.08
CA LEU A 72 -3.30 13.18 2.84
C LEU A 72 -4.23 12.41 1.92
N VAL A 73 -4.05 11.09 1.78
CA VAL A 73 -4.92 10.24 0.97
C VAL A 73 -6.33 10.15 1.55
N GLU A 74 -6.47 10.06 2.87
CA GLU A 74 -7.76 10.09 3.55
C GLU A 74 -8.51 11.42 3.32
N HIS A 75 -7.78 12.53 3.18
CA HIS A 75 -8.38 13.86 2.98
C HIS A 75 -8.66 14.20 1.51
N TYR A 76 -7.69 13.98 0.63
CA TYR A 76 -7.74 14.43 -0.77
C TYR A 76 -8.02 13.30 -1.78
N GLY A 77 -7.94 12.05 -1.35
CA GLY A 77 -8.00 10.88 -2.22
C GLY A 77 -6.61 10.37 -2.64
N ARG A 78 -6.60 9.23 -3.35
CA ARG A 78 -5.38 8.46 -3.67
C ARG A 78 -4.33 9.23 -4.45
N TRP A 79 -4.72 10.18 -5.30
CA TRP A 79 -3.76 11.02 -6.04
C TRP A 79 -2.73 11.68 -5.12
N ALA A 80 -3.10 12.06 -3.88
CA ALA A 80 -2.20 12.78 -2.98
C ALA A 80 -0.97 11.96 -2.56
N ALA A 81 -0.98 10.63 -2.73
CA ALA A 81 0.18 9.77 -2.48
C ALA A 81 1.43 10.17 -3.29
N GLY A 82 1.23 10.80 -4.47
CA GLY A 82 2.30 11.25 -5.36
C GLY A 82 3.20 12.37 -4.81
N PHE A 83 2.84 13.04 -3.72
CA PHE A 83 3.66 14.14 -3.18
C PHE A 83 5.07 13.73 -2.75
N ARG A 84 5.32 12.43 -2.51
CA ARG A 84 6.64 11.89 -2.14
C ARG A 84 7.38 11.29 -3.33
N TRP A 85 6.83 11.38 -4.54
CA TRP A 85 7.48 10.83 -5.73
C TRP A 85 8.60 11.74 -6.21
N SER A 86 9.68 11.71 -5.45
CA SER A 86 10.85 12.55 -5.58
C SER A 86 11.64 12.26 -6.85
N HIS A 87 12.34 13.28 -7.34
CA HIS A 87 13.40 13.11 -8.34
C HIS A 87 14.49 12.15 -7.85
N ASP A 88 15.17 11.52 -8.81
CA ASP A 88 16.36 10.68 -8.57
C ASP A 88 16.12 9.62 -7.48
N GLU A 89 17.16 9.20 -6.76
CA GLU A 89 17.13 8.18 -5.69
C GLU A 89 16.43 8.65 -4.39
N GLY A 90 15.47 9.56 -4.47
CA GLY A 90 14.66 9.95 -3.31
C GLY A 90 13.66 8.86 -2.90
N ASP A 91 12.68 9.22 -2.07
CA ASP A 91 11.77 8.33 -1.35
C ASP A 91 11.15 7.19 -2.18
N PHE A 92 10.62 7.52 -3.37
CA PHE A 92 9.98 6.55 -4.28
C PHE A 92 10.68 6.41 -5.64
N ASP A 93 11.85 7.01 -5.79
CA ASP A 93 12.72 6.99 -6.97
C ASP A 93 12.09 7.52 -8.30
N GLY A 94 12.79 8.44 -8.97
CA GLY A 94 12.54 8.82 -10.35
C GLY A 94 11.21 9.52 -10.67
N GLY A 95 10.58 10.09 -9.65
CA GLY A 95 9.35 10.84 -9.80
C GLY A 95 9.54 12.29 -10.21
N PRO A 96 8.44 13.04 -10.41
CA PRO A 96 8.46 14.42 -10.88
C PRO A 96 8.41 15.47 -9.76
N VAL A 97 8.57 15.11 -8.47
CA VAL A 97 8.50 16.06 -7.36
C VAL A 97 9.91 16.47 -6.90
N GLY A 98 10.21 17.77 -6.91
CA GLY A 98 11.50 18.31 -6.47
C GLY A 98 11.51 18.84 -5.03
N HIS A 99 10.35 19.22 -4.47
CA HIS A 99 10.27 19.78 -3.11
C HIS A 99 10.36 18.74 -1.99
N TRP A 100 10.32 17.45 -2.33
CA TRP A 100 10.54 16.33 -1.43
C TRP A 100 11.63 15.42 -2.00
N CYS A 101 12.63 15.08 -1.19
CA CYS A 101 13.67 14.11 -1.54
C CYS A 101 13.39 12.78 -0.83
N CYS A 102 13.85 12.62 0.40
CA CYS A 102 13.56 11.47 1.25
C CYS A 102 13.34 11.92 2.71
N PRO A 103 12.90 11.03 3.63
CA PRO A 103 12.70 11.39 5.04
C PRO A 103 13.96 12.03 5.68
N ARG A 104 15.15 11.48 5.39
CA ARG A 104 16.43 12.00 5.91
C ARG A 104 16.67 13.48 5.60
N ASP A 105 16.41 13.87 4.36
CA ASP A 105 16.81 15.18 3.83
C ASP A 105 15.68 16.20 3.89
N SER A 106 14.42 15.75 3.90
CA SER A 106 13.24 16.62 3.87
C SER A 106 12.70 16.96 5.26
N ILE A 107 12.97 16.11 6.26
CA ILE A 107 12.53 16.31 7.65
C ILE A 107 13.61 17.07 8.42
N THR A 108 13.27 18.29 8.83
CA THR A 108 14.18 19.21 9.54
C THR A 108 13.49 19.77 10.80
N THR A 109 12.93 20.96 10.71
CA THR A 109 12.07 21.54 11.75
C THR A 109 10.61 21.34 11.37
N PRO A 110 9.66 21.29 12.34
CA PRO A 110 8.25 21.10 12.03
C PRO A 110 7.72 22.08 10.98
N GLN A 111 8.07 23.37 11.08
CA GLN A 111 7.60 24.38 10.15
C GLN A 111 8.15 24.19 8.73
N GLU A 112 9.45 23.93 8.60
CA GLU A 112 10.09 23.71 7.29
C GLU A 112 9.58 22.42 6.65
N THR A 113 9.46 21.34 7.43
CA THR A 113 8.95 20.06 6.96
C THR A 113 7.53 20.17 6.44
N LEU A 114 6.62 20.81 7.19
CA LEU A 114 5.24 21.01 6.72
C LEU A 114 5.18 21.93 5.50
N THR A 115 6.07 22.92 5.40
CA THR A 115 6.18 23.76 4.21
C THR A 115 6.60 22.95 2.99
N ARG A 116 7.57 22.02 3.15
CA ARG A 116 7.98 21.09 2.08
C ARG A 116 6.84 20.15 1.66
N VAL A 117 6.09 19.59 2.61
CA VAL A 117 4.92 18.74 2.30
C VAL A 117 3.90 19.51 1.45
N VAL A 118 3.58 20.75 1.83
CA VAL A 118 2.63 21.60 1.06
C VAL A 118 3.16 21.89 -0.34
N ALA A 119 4.43 22.28 -0.46
CA ALA A 119 5.04 22.58 -1.75
C ALA A 119 5.07 21.35 -2.65
N ALA A 120 5.46 20.19 -2.12
CA ALA A 120 5.51 18.91 -2.83
C ALA A 120 4.11 18.44 -3.29
N LEU A 121 3.08 18.62 -2.46
CA LEU A 121 1.70 18.30 -2.82
C LEU A 121 1.19 19.21 -3.96
N CYS A 122 1.45 20.51 -3.88
CA CYS A 122 1.04 21.46 -4.92
C CYS A 122 1.83 21.25 -6.22
N GLU A 123 3.12 20.92 -6.13
CA GLU A 123 3.96 20.58 -7.26
C GLU A 123 3.47 19.32 -7.97
N TRP A 124 3.17 18.26 -7.22
CA TRP A 124 2.57 17.05 -7.75
C TRP A 124 1.23 17.34 -8.44
N ARG A 125 0.37 18.15 -7.82
CA ARG A 125 -0.90 18.57 -8.42
C ARG A 125 -0.70 19.30 -9.75
N ALA A 126 0.19 20.29 -9.78
CA ALA A 126 0.45 21.08 -10.98
C ALA A 126 1.00 20.20 -12.13
N TRP A 127 1.82 19.20 -11.80
CA TRP A 127 2.28 18.21 -12.76
C TRP A 127 1.12 17.38 -13.34
N LEU A 128 0.20 16.89 -12.52
CA LEU A 128 -0.98 16.16 -12.98
C LEU A 128 -1.89 17.02 -13.87
N GLU A 129 -2.10 18.30 -13.52
CA GLU A 129 -2.90 19.23 -14.32
C GLU A 129 -2.23 19.54 -15.68
N SER A 130 -0.91 19.68 -15.70
CA SER A 130 -0.14 19.82 -16.95
C SER A 130 -0.26 18.57 -17.82
N LEU A 131 -0.12 17.37 -17.22
CA LEU A 131 -0.28 16.10 -17.93
C LEU A 131 -1.69 15.94 -18.50
N ALA A 132 -2.74 16.26 -17.74
CA ALA A 132 -4.11 16.24 -18.23
C ALA A 132 -4.28 17.13 -19.47
N GLY A 133 -3.72 18.35 -19.44
CA GLY A 133 -3.72 19.26 -20.59
C GLY A 133 -3.01 18.68 -21.81
N TRP A 134 -1.87 18.02 -21.62
CA TRP A 134 -1.17 17.33 -22.71
C TRP A 134 -1.95 16.14 -23.26
N ILE A 135 -2.51 15.30 -22.39
CA ILE A 135 -3.29 14.12 -22.77
C ILE A 135 -4.55 14.54 -23.54
N ASP A 136 -5.30 15.52 -23.05
CA ASP A 136 -6.53 16.00 -23.69
C ASP A 136 -6.28 16.77 -25.01
N ALA A 137 -5.06 17.27 -25.24
CA ALA A 137 -4.67 17.88 -26.51
C ALA A 137 -4.55 16.88 -27.66
N TYR A 138 -4.46 15.58 -27.36
CA TYR A 138 -4.39 14.49 -28.33
C TYR A 138 -5.53 13.48 -28.11
N PRO A 139 -6.77 13.84 -28.46
CA PRO A 139 -7.89 12.93 -28.32
C PRO A 139 -7.72 11.70 -29.21
N LEU A 140 -7.93 10.53 -28.63
CA LEU A 140 -7.85 9.26 -29.35
C LEU A 140 -9.23 8.63 -29.53
N ASP A 141 -9.52 8.20 -30.75
CA ASP A 141 -10.61 7.26 -31.05
C ASP A 141 -10.01 5.97 -31.63
N LEU A 142 -10.09 4.89 -30.87
CA LEU A 142 -9.60 3.58 -31.30
C LEU A 142 -10.28 3.08 -32.59
N ALA A 143 -11.47 3.58 -32.92
CA ALA A 143 -12.15 3.22 -34.17
C ALA A 143 -11.41 3.75 -35.41
N THR A 144 -10.67 4.86 -35.30
CA THR A 144 -9.93 5.51 -36.39
C THR A 144 -8.42 5.48 -36.19
N VAL A 145 -7.92 4.65 -35.26
CA VAL A 145 -6.50 4.58 -34.89
C VAL A 145 -5.56 4.39 -36.08
N GLU A 146 -5.99 3.67 -37.11
CA GLU A 146 -5.18 3.46 -38.32
C GLU A 146 -5.00 4.73 -39.15
N ASP A 147 -6.03 5.58 -39.22
CA ASP A 147 -6.02 6.85 -39.95
C ASP A 147 -5.29 7.96 -39.16
N ASP A 148 -5.31 7.86 -37.83
CA ASP A 148 -4.77 8.89 -36.93
C ASP A 148 -3.37 8.57 -36.39
N ARG A 149 -2.68 7.51 -36.83
CA ARG A 149 -1.39 7.05 -36.26
C ARG A 149 -0.35 8.15 -36.01
N LEU A 150 -0.25 9.13 -36.91
CA LEU A 150 0.69 10.25 -36.77
C LEU A 150 0.36 11.15 -35.57
N LEU A 151 -0.92 11.33 -35.24
CA LEU A 151 -1.35 12.08 -34.06
C LEU A 151 -0.92 11.34 -32.78
N TRP A 152 -1.02 10.01 -32.78
CA TRP A 152 -0.76 9.16 -31.62
C TRP A 152 0.74 9.03 -31.36
N ASP A 153 1.52 8.88 -32.43
CA ASP A 153 2.99 8.97 -32.41
C ASP A 153 3.43 10.30 -31.79
N ARG A 154 2.89 11.43 -32.27
CA ARG A 154 3.20 12.75 -31.71
C ARG A 154 2.81 12.89 -30.24
N ALA A 155 1.68 12.32 -29.84
CA ALA A 155 1.24 12.35 -28.45
C ALA A 155 2.22 11.60 -27.54
N ALA A 156 2.55 10.35 -27.89
CA ALA A 156 3.51 9.52 -27.14
C ALA A 156 4.88 10.19 -27.06
N ARG A 157 5.40 10.68 -28.20
CA ARG A 157 6.65 11.45 -28.28
C ARG A 157 6.66 12.64 -27.33
N ASN A 158 5.62 13.47 -27.37
CA ASN A 158 5.56 14.68 -26.55
C ASN A 158 5.46 14.34 -25.07
N LEU A 159 4.69 13.32 -24.69
CA LEU A 159 4.62 12.86 -23.29
C LEU A 159 5.98 12.36 -22.78
N ILE A 160 6.72 11.57 -23.57
CA ILE A 160 8.08 11.12 -23.23
C ILE A 160 8.99 12.32 -22.97
N LEU A 161 8.93 13.34 -23.83
CA LEU A 161 9.75 14.56 -23.69
C LEU A 161 9.35 15.37 -22.45
N GLN A 162 8.06 15.46 -22.12
CA GLN A 162 7.61 16.14 -20.90
C GLN A 162 8.11 15.42 -19.64
N VAL A 163 8.07 14.08 -19.61
CA VAL A 163 8.60 13.31 -18.47
C VAL A 163 10.12 13.44 -18.36
N THR A 164 10.82 13.38 -19.49
CA THR A 164 12.28 13.57 -19.58
C THR A 164 12.68 14.94 -19.02
N ASP A 165 12.06 16.02 -19.50
CA ASP A 165 12.33 17.38 -19.03
C ASP A 165 12.01 17.53 -17.54
N ARG A 166 10.87 16.98 -17.10
CA ARG A 166 10.42 17.11 -15.72
C ARG A 166 11.31 16.42 -14.71
N THR A 167 11.72 15.19 -15.00
CA THR A 167 12.49 14.34 -14.09
C THR A 167 14.01 14.52 -14.24
N GLY A 168 14.46 15.20 -15.30
CA GLY A 168 15.88 15.34 -15.62
C GLY A 168 16.57 14.02 -16.00
N CYS A 169 15.80 12.98 -16.32
CA CYS A 169 16.29 11.62 -16.60
C CYS A 169 17.15 11.04 -15.47
N GLY A 170 16.74 11.31 -14.24
CA GLY A 170 17.37 10.84 -13.01
C GLY A 170 17.47 9.33 -12.85
N SER A 171 17.64 8.84 -11.63
CA SER A 171 17.27 7.45 -11.35
C SER A 171 15.76 7.23 -11.65
N GLY A 172 15.33 5.98 -11.83
CA GLY A 172 13.92 5.55 -11.90
C GLY A 172 12.98 6.20 -12.94
N TRP A 173 13.40 7.24 -13.67
CA TRP A 173 12.53 8.14 -14.45
C TRP A 173 11.70 7.41 -15.51
N HIS A 174 12.28 6.36 -16.07
CA HIS A 174 11.64 5.54 -17.09
C HIS A 174 10.42 4.78 -16.53
N GLY A 175 10.36 4.52 -15.22
CA GLY A 175 9.18 3.98 -14.55
C GLY A 175 8.02 4.98 -14.55
N HIS A 176 8.29 6.26 -14.27
CA HIS A 176 7.29 7.32 -14.40
C HIS A 176 6.88 7.52 -15.87
N CYS A 177 7.83 7.46 -16.80
CA CYS A 177 7.53 7.56 -18.23
C CYS A 177 6.61 6.43 -18.71
N HIS A 178 6.88 5.20 -18.26
CA HIS A 178 6.00 4.06 -18.51
C HIS A 178 4.59 4.33 -17.98
N GLN A 179 4.46 4.78 -16.74
CA GLN A 179 3.17 5.06 -16.12
C GLN A 179 2.38 6.16 -16.87
N VAL A 180 3.03 7.25 -17.27
CA VAL A 180 2.37 8.33 -18.02
C VAL A 180 1.85 7.87 -19.38
N LEU A 181 2.59 7.01 -20.09
CA LEU A 181 2.13 6.43 -21.35
C LEU A 181 0.94 5.47 -21.12
N THR A 182 0.98 4.67 -20.06
CA THR A 182 -0.16 3.83 -19.68
C THR A 182 -1.39 4.66 -19.34
N TRP A 183 -1.24 5.76 -18.59
CA TRP A 183 -2.33 6.69 -18.28
C TRP A 183 -2.93 7.34 -19.52
N PHE A 184 -2.10 7.72 -20.49
CA PHE A 184 -2.57 8.25 -21.76
C PHE A 184 -3.47 7.24 -22.49
N LEU A 185 -3.08 5.96 -22.53
CA LEU A 185 -3.91 4.92 -23.15
C LEU A 185 -5.21 4.64 -22.36
N ASP A 186 -5.12 4.61 -21.02
CA ASP A 186 -6.26 4.41 -20.11
C ASP A 186 -7.32 5.52 -20.28
N ARG A 187 -6.89 6.80 -20.34
CA ARG A 187 -7.77 7.95 -20.60
C ARG A 187 -8.66 7.78 -21.83
N TRP A 188 -8.15 7.08 -22.84
CA TRP A 188 -8.82 6.86 -24.13
C TRP A 188 -9.38 5.45 -24.28
N ALA A 189 -9.61 4.77 -23.15
CA ALA A 189 -10.31 3.50 -23.03
C ALA A 189 -9.61 2.33 -23.75
N VAL A 190 -8.28 2.32 -23.81
CA VAL A 190 -7.52 1.08 -24.04
C VAL A 190 -7.62 0.23 -22.78
N ALA A 191 -7.79 -1.09 -22.91
CA ALA A 191 -7.84 -1.98 -21.76
C ALA A 191 -6.56 -1.88 -20.91
N PRO A 192 -6.62 -1.83 -19.55
CA PRO A 192 -5.45 -1.57 -18.72
C PRO A 192 -4.30 -2.57 -18.89
N ASP A 193 -4.61 -3.87 -18.98
CA ASP A 193 -3.66 -4.95 -19.21
C ASP A 193 -2.98 -4.83 -20.59
N VAL A 194 -3.77 -4.50 -21.61
CA VAL A 194 -3.26 -4.24 -22.96
C VAL A 194 -2.39 -2.98 -22.99
N ALA A 195 -2.78 -1.91 -22.30
CA ALA A 195 -2.02 -0.68 -22.22
C ALA A 195 -0.65 -0.91 -21.56
N GLU A 196 -0.61 -1.68 -20.46
CA GLU A 196 0.64 -2.06 -19.79
C GLU A 196 1.54 -2.90 -20.71
N GLU A 197 0.98 -3.91 -21.39
CA GLU A 197 1.72 -4.74 -22.33
C GLU A 197 2.30 -3.93 -23.50
N LEU A 198 1.48 -3.08 -24.12
CA LEU A 198 1.88 -2.26 -25.27
C LEU A 198 3.00 -1.29 -24.90
N VAL A 199 2.90 -0.61 -23.75
CA VAL A 199 3.95 0.29 -23.27
C VAL A 199 5.21 -0.48 -22.88
N GLY A 200 5.07 -1.62 -22.21
CA GLY A 200 6.17 -2.49 -21.85
C GLY A 200 6.95 -2.98 -23.06
N GLN A 201 6.26 -3.41 -24.12
CA GLN A 201 6.86 -3.82 -25.39
C GLN A 201 7.48 -2.63 -26.14
N ALA A 202 6.82 -1.48 -26.15
CA ALA A 202 7.32 -0.27 -26.80
C ALA A 202 8.59 0.25 -26.13
N ILE A 203 8.67 0.31 -24.79
CA ILE A 203 9.88 0.76 -24.10
C ILE A 203 10.95 -0.35 -24.12
N GLY A 204 10.59 -1.60 -23.82
CA GLY A 204 11.46 -2.77 -23.94
C GLY A 204 12.75 -2.69 -23.11
N GLY A 205 12.73 -1.96 -21.98
CA GLY A 205 13.93 -1.74 -21.13
C GLY A 205 15.00 -0.84 -21.75
N ARG A 206 14.67 -0.08 -22.82
CA ARG A 206 15.63 0.72 -23.59
C ARG A 206 15.92 2.08 -22.98
N PHE A 207 15.04 2.57 -22.11
CA PHE A 207 15.31 3.74 -21.28
C PHE A 207 16.15 3.33 -20.08
N LEU A 208 17.20 4.11 -19.79
CA LEU A 208 18.19 3.81 -18.77
C LEU A 208 18.20 4.91 -17.70
N SER A 209 18.50 4.54 -16.46
CA SER A 209 18.74 5.50 -15.38
C SER A 209 19.88 6.47 -15.72
N TRP A 210 19.78 7.71 -15.24
CA TRP A 210 20.80 8.76 -15.38
C TRP A 210 21.15 9.16 -16.81
N THR A 211 20.35 8.72 -17.80
CA THR A 211 20.62 8.91 -19.21
C THR A 211 19.33 9.25 -19.93
N GLY A 212 19.27 10.45 -20.51
CA GLY A 212 18.15 10.83 -21.38
C GLY A 212 18.19 10.09 -22.72
N PRO A 213 17.03 9.69 -23.27
CA PRO A 213 16.99 9.06 -24.59
C PRO A 213 17.33 10.10 -25.67
N ASP A 214 18.02 9.66 -26.72
CA ASP A 214 18.17 10.50 -27.91
C ASP A 214 16.85 10.59 -28.70
N ALA A 215 16.77 11.56 -29.61
CA ALA A 215 15.56 11.80 -30.38
C ALA A 215 15.13 10.58 -31.21
N ALA A 216 16.08 9.81 -31.75
CA ALA A 216 15.78 8.65 -32.58
C ALA A 216 15.15 7.52 -31.74
N LEU A 217 15.60 7.33 -30.50
CA LEU A 217 15.00 6.39 -29.57
C LEU A 217 13.60 6.82 -29.13
N VAL A 218 13.39 8.12 -28.86
CA VAL A 218 12.05 8.63 -28.52
C VAL A 218 11.09 8.41 -29.68
N ASP A 219 11.50 8.76 -30.92
CA ASP A 219 10.68 8.60 -32.11
C ASP A 219 10.36 7.11 -32.37
N ASP A 220 11.33 6.19 -32.24
CA ASP A 220 11.07 4.75 -32.41
C ASP A 220 10.13 4.18 -31.33
N VAL A 221 10.24 4.60 -30.06
CA VAL A 221 9.31 4.17 -29.01
C VAL A 221 7.89 4.65 -29.30
N ALA A 222 7.74 5.91 -29.72
CA ALA A 222 6.46 6.50 -30.07
C ALA A 222 5.83 5.81 -31.29
N GLU A 223 6.62 5.55 -32.33
CA GLU A 223 6.17 4.88 -33.55
C GLU A 223 5.72 3.44 -33.25
N ARG A 224 6.48 2.71 -32.42
CA ARG A 224 6.11 1.34 -32.00
C ARG A 224 4.82 1.33 -31.21
N LEU A 225 4.65 2.25 -30.27
CA LEU A 225 3.43 2.31 -29.47
C LEU A 225 2.21 2.59 -30.36
N ALA A 226 2.29 3.62 -31.21
CA ALA A 226 1.22 3.97 -32.14
C ALA A 226 0.95 2.87 -33.18
N GLY A 227 2.00 2.21 -33.67
CA GLY A 227 1.93 1.15 -34.68
C GLY A 227 1.38 -0.18 -34.14
N SER A 228 1.44 -0.40 -32.83
CA SER A 228 0.92 -1.62 -32.20
C SER A 228 -0.56 -1.55 -31.83
N LEU A 229 -1.13 -0.35 -31.68
CA LEU A 229 -2.53 -0.16 -31.32
C LEU A 229 -3.50 -0.66 -32.40
N ARG A 230 -4.59 -1.28 -31.96
CA ARG A 230 -5.66 -1.86 -32.79
C ARG A 230 -7.02 -1.40 -32.28
N PRO A 231 -8.04 -1.30 -33.15
CA PRO A 231 -9.41 -0.99 -32.73
C PRO A 231 -9.98 -1.97 -31.68
N ALA A 232 -9.49 -3.22 -31.67
CA ALA A 232 -9.90 -4.26 -30.74
C ALA A 232 -9.33 -4.10 -29.32
N ASP A 233 -8.33 -3.23 -29.13
CA ASP A 233 -7.67 -3.01 -27.82
C ASP A 233 -8.54 -2.20 -26.85
N ARG A 234 -9.71 -1.75 -27.32
CA ARG A 234 -10.67 -0.99 -26.52
C ARG A 234 -11.15 -1.85 -25.35
N ALA A 235 -11.15 -1.27 -24.16
CA ALA A 235 -11.77 -1.85 -22.99
C ALA A 235 -13.22 -2.24 -23.33
N ALA A 236 -13.54 -3.53 -23.18
CA ALA A 236 -14.91 -4.00 -23.30
C ALA A 236 -15.77 -3.24 -22.27
N ARG A 237 -16.97 -2.78 -22.67
CA ARG A 237 -17.95 -2.32 -21.68
C ARG A 237 -18.15 -3.46 -20.69
N PRO A 238 -18.09 -3.22 -19.36
CA PRO A 238 -18.19 -4.29 -18.38
C PRO A 238 -19.56 -4.97 -18.51
N ALA A 239 -19.58 -6.12 -19.16
CA ALA A 239 -20.72 -7.03 -19.22
C ALA A 239 -20.56 -8.20 -18.24
N GLU A 240 -19.34 -8.44 -17.76
CA GLU A 240 -19.06 -9.46 -16.75
C GLU A 240 -19.17 -8.88 -15.34
N PRO A 241 -19.76 -9.63 -14.39
CA PRO A 241 -19.82 -9.20 -13.00
C PRO A 241 -18.41 -9.10 -12.43
N VAL A 242 -18.13 -7.99 -11.73
CA VAL A 242 -16.85 -7.78 -11.03
C VAL A 242 -16.49 -9.02 -10.21
N PRO A 243 -15.31 -9.63 -10.44
CA PRO A 243 -14.89 -10.85 -9.75
C PRO A 243 -15.08 -10.78 -8.25
N ASP A 244 -15.60 -11.85 -7.66
CA ASP A 244 -15.79 -11.94 -6.22
C ASP A 244 -14.50 -12.41 -5.56
N HIS A 245 -13.75 -11.46 -5.02
CA HIS A 245 -12.43 -11.72 -4.44
C HIS A 245 -12.52 -12.57 -3.16
N LEU A 246 -13.68 -12.61 -2.50
CA LEU A 246 -13.90 -13.57 -1.41
C LEU A 246 -13.97 -15.00 -1.94
N GLU A 247 -14.69 -15.23 -3.04
CA GLU A 247 -14.75 -16.57 -3.65
C GLU A 247 -13.41 -16.98 -4.26
N SER A 248 -12.69 -16.05 -4.91
CA SER A 248 -11.31 -16.28 -5.37
C SER A 248 -10.40 -16.68 -4.22
N TRP A 249 -10.42 -15.93 -3.11
CA TRP A 249 -9.64 -16.27 -1.92
C TRP A 249 -9.98 -17.66 -1.41
N LEU A 250 -11.26 -17.99 -1.25
CA LEU A 250 -11.67 -19.29 -0.72
C LEU A 250 -11.25 -20.45 -1.64
N ALA A 251 -11.26 -20.25 -2.96
CA ALA A 251 -10.71 -21.23 -3.89
C ALA A 251 -9.19 -21.37 -3.74
N VAL A 252 -8.45 -20.27 -3.69
CA VAL A 252 -6.99 -20.27 -3.53
C VAL A 252 -6.58 -20.88 -2.18
N ARG A 253 -7.25 -20.49 -1.10
CA ARG A 253 -7.01 -20.92 0.29
C ARG A 253 -6.89 -22.44 0.43
N GLU A 254 -7.70 -23.20 -0.31
CA GLU A 254 -7.70 -24.66 -0.28
C GLU A 254 -6.57 -25.31 -1.10
N THR A 255 -5.96 -24.54 -2.01
CA THR A 255 -4.85 -25.01 -2.86
C THR A 255 -3.46 -24.66 -2.32
N VAL A 256 -3.36 -23.68 -1.41
CA VAL A 256 -2.08 -23.27 -0.82
C VAL A 256 -1.46 -24.44 -0.06
N ALA A 257 -0.17 -24.70 -0.32
CA ALA A 257 0.60 -25.73 0.34
C ALA A 257 1.04 -25.30 1.77
N TRP A 258 0.07 -25.05 2.66
CA TRP A 258 0.28 -24.52 4.01
C TRP A 258 1.28 -25.31 4.85
N GLN A 259 1.44 -26.61 4.59
CA GLN A 259 2.39 -27.48 5.30
C GLN A 259 3.86 -27.12 4.99
N ARG A 260 4.11 -26.34 3.92
CA ARG A 260 5.45 -25.88 3.54
C ARG A 260 5.82 -24.54 4.16
N ALA A 261 4.93 -23.91 4.93
CA ALA A 261 5.25 -22.68 5.63
C ALA A 261 6.36 -22.92 6.66
N PRO A 262 7.29 -21.95 6.84
CA PRO A 262 8.33 -22.05 7.87
C PRO A 262 7.70 -22.04 9.28
N ASP A 263 8.32 -22.68 10.27
CA ASP A 263 7.70 -22.84 11.60
C ASP A 263 8.65 -22.54 12.77
N SER A 264 9.24 -21.34 12.78
CA SER A 264 9.98 -20.87 13.98
C SER A 264 9.09 -20.68 15.21
N GLY A 265 7.76 -20.88 15.09
CA GLY A 265 6.84 -20.98 16.22
C GLY A 265 7.02 -22.27 17.04
N ALA A 266 7.40 -23.38 16.40
CA ALA A 266 7.60 -24.68 17.06
C ALA A 266 8.72 -24.68 18.10
N GLU A 267 9.62 -23.70 18.04
CA GLU A 267 10.72 -23.53 19.00
C GLU A 267 10.28 -22.91 20.35
N GLY A 268 8.97 -22.73 20.60
CA GLY A 268 8.39 -22.36 21.90
C GLY A 268 8.10 -20.85 22.11
N PRO A 269 7.61 -20.44 23.29
CA PRO A 269 7.22 -19.07 23.58
C PRO A 269 8.36 -18.05 23.41
N VAL A 270 8.01 -16.81 23.05
CA VAL A 270 8.97 -15.71 22.84
C VAL A 270 8.44 -14.45 23.49
N THR A 271 9.21 -13.91 24.46
CA THR A 271 8.97 -12.59 25.04
C THR A 271 9.95 -11.59 24.43
N PRO A 272 9.48 -10.57 23.69
CA PRO A 272 10.34 -9.57 23.10
C PRO A 272 10.89 -8.63 24.17
N ARG A 273 11.97 -7.89 23.85
CA ARG A 273 12.48 -6.82 24.70
C ARG A 273 11.56 -5.61 24.78
N GLN A 274 10.87 -5.36 23.68
CA GLN A 274 10.00 -4.24 23.48
C GLN A 274 8.72 -4.73 22.82
N ASP A 275 7.59 -4.08 23.12
CA ASP A 275 6.31 -4.43 22.53
C ASP A 275 6.16 -3.77 21.16
N GLY A 276 6.67 -4.42 20.12
CA GLY A 276 6.69 -3.88 18.76
C GLY A 276 5.31 -3.59 18.19
N VAL A 277 4.29 -4.32 18.65
CA VAL A 277 2.89 -4.08 18.26
C VAL A 277 2.42 -2.75 18.86
N ALA A 278 2.59 -2.57 20.17
CA ALA A 278 2.17 -1.34 20.84
C ALA A 278 2.99 -0.12 20.39
N GLU A 279 4.28 -0.29 20.10
CA GLU A 279 5.13 0.77 19.54
C GLU A 279 4.67 1.20 18.15
N ASP A 280 4.36 0.27 17.24
CA ASP A 280 3.84 0.64 15.91
C ASP A 280 2.48 1.34 15.99
N ILE A 281 1.58 0.91 16.88
CA ILE A 281 0.28 1.59 17.09
C ILE A 281 0.51 3.02 17.60
N ARG A 282 1.37 3.23 18.60
CA ARG A 282 1.67 4.58 19.11
C ARG A 282 2.32 5.46 18.05
N GLY A 283 3.27 4.91 17.30
CA GLY A 283 4.03 5.64 16.29
C GLY A 283 3.21 6.00 15.06
N PHE A 284 2.54 5.01 14.45
CA PHE A 284 1.81 5.21 13.19
C PHE A 284 0.37 5.65 13.41
N ASP A 285 -0.44 4.84 14.12
CA ASP A 285 -1.85 5.17 14.32
C ASP A 285 -1.99 6.42 15.21
N GLY A 286 -1.09 6.61 16.19
CA GLY A 286 -1.09 7.79 17.05
C GLY A 286 -0.69 9.08 16.33
N ALA A 287 0.18 8.98 15.32
CA ALA A 287 0.46 10.10 14.43
C ALA A 287 -0.75 10.47 13.58
N LEU A 288 -1.55 9.50 13.13
CA LEU A 288 -2.78 9.77 12.38
C LEU A 288 -3.87 10.39 13.26
N ASP A 289 -4.18 9.73 14.37
CA ASP A 289 -5.19 10.15 15.34
C ASP A 289 -4.92 9.48 16.70
N PRO A 290 -4.65 10.24 17.77
CA PRO A 290 -4.46 9.69 19.11
C PRO A 290 -5.62 8.80 19.58
N ALA A 291 -6.88 9.16 19.27
CA ALA A 291 -8.03 8.37 19.69
C ALA A 291 -8.08 7.00 19.00
N ARG A 292 -7.65 6.95 17.73
CA ARG A 292 -7.48 5.71 16.98
C ARG A 292 -6.42 4.81 17.61
N ALA A 293 -5.29 5.37 18.04
CA ALA A 293 -4.25 4.62 18.73
C ALA A 293 -4.74 4.06 20.08
N ASP A 294 -5.41 4.88 20.88
CA ASP A 294 -5.96 4.46 22.18
C ASP A 294 -6.97 3.29 22.02
N GLY A 295 -7.83 3.37 21.01
CA GLY A 295 -8.76 2.30 20.67
C GLY A 295 -8.06 0.99 20.26
N LEU A 296 -7.03 1.08 19.42
CA LEU A 296 -6.21 -0.07 19.02
C LEU A 296 -5.40 -0.68 20.17
N LEU A 297 -4.83 0.14 21.06
CA LEU A 297 -4.12 -0.33 22.25
C LEU A 297 -5.07 -1.03 23.22
N THR A 298 -6.27 -0.48 23.44
CA THR A 298 -7.31 -1.14 24.24
C THR A 298 -7.72 -2.48 23.62
N ALA A 299 -7.89 -2.53 22.31
CA ALA A 299 -8.19 -3.78 21.60
C ALA A 299 -7.07 -4.82 21.72
N LEU A 300 -5.80 -4.38 21.68
CA LEU A 300 -4.62 -5.22 21.86
C LEU A 300 -4.56 -5.84 23.26
N GLU A 301 -4.88 -5.07 24.31
CA GLU A 301 -4.95 -5.58 25.68
C GLU A 301 -6.04 -6.64 25.83
N LEU A 302 -7.26 -6.34 25.35
CA LEU A 302 -8.37 -7.29 25.37
C LEU A 302 -8.06 -8.59 24.63
N LEU A 303 -7.43 -8.46 23.46
CA LEU A 303 -6.97 -9.59 22.67
C LEU A 303 -5.99 -10.48 23.44
N ARG A 304 -5.05 -9.89 24.18
CA ARG A 304 -4.07 -10.65 24.98
C ARG A 304 -4.74 -11.38 26.13
N ASP A 305 -5.73 -10.74 26.78
CA ASP A 305 -6.54 -11.37 27.82
C ASP A 305 -7.42 -12.50 27.28
N ASP A 306 -7.98 -12.34 26.08
CA ASP A 306 -8.75 -13.39 25.39
C ASP A 306 -7.81 -14.55 24.99
N ALA A 307 -6.60 -14.27 24.49
CA ALA A 307 -5.60 -15.28 24.13
C ALA A 307 -5.10 -16.08 25.35
N GLY A 308 -4.81 -15.40 26.46
CA GLY A 308 -4.38 -16.05 27.72
C GLY A 308 -5.46 -16.92 28.37
N ARG A 309 -6.74 -16.71 28.02
CA ARG A 309 -7.87 -17.57 28.43
C ARG A 309 -8.19 -18.68 27.42
N ASP A 310 -7.37 -18.82 26.38
CA ASP A 310 -7.56 -19.76 25.28
C ASP A 310 -8.96 -19.62 24.63
N ALA A 311 -9.41 -18.38 24.44
CA ALA A 311 -10.68 -18.11 23.78
C ALA A 311 -10.69 -18.69 22.36
N GLN A 312 -11.85 -19.13 21.88
CA GLN A 312 -12.02 -19.49 20.49
C GLN A 312 -12.12 -18.22 19.64
N LEU A 313 -11.34 -18.15 18.55
CA LEU A 313 -11.46 -17.05 17.59
C LEU A 313 -12.70 -17.25 16.73
N ASP A 314 -13.63 -16.30 16.84
CA ASP A 314 -14.83 -16.19 16.02
C ASP A 314 -15.14 -14.70 15.76
N PHE A 315 -16.13 -14.40 14.95
CA PHE A 315 -16.50 -13.01 14.70
C PHE A 315 -17.13 -12.30 15.92
N GLU A 316 -17.61 -13.02 16.95
CA GLU A 316 -18.08 -12.38 18.19
C GLU A 316 -16.90 -11.78 18.96
N LEU A 317 -15.77 -12.48 18.96
CA LEU A 317 -14.52 -11.99 19.49
C LEU A 317 -13.98 -10.83 18.66
N LEU A 318 -13.96 -10.96 17.33
CA LEU A 318 -13.49 -9.89 16.43
C LEU A 318 -14.29 -8.58 16.64
N ARG A 319 -15.63 -8.64 16.72
CA ARG A 319 -16.44 -7.42 16.89
C ARG A 319 -16.23 -6.76 18.25
N ARG A 320 -15.85 -7.51 19.29
CA ARG A 320 -15.49 -6.94 20.60
C ARG A 320 -14.24 -6.09 20.50
N TRP A 321 -13.20 -6.58 19.83
CA TRP A 321 -11.99 -5.79 19.56
C TRP A 321 -12.30 -4.63 18.62
N GLN A 322 -13.07 -4.88 17.55
CA GLN A 322 -13.38 -3.89 16.52
C GLN A 322 -14.16 -2.69 17.07
N ARG A 323 -15.00 -2.89 18.09
CA ARG A 323 -15.66 -1.80 18.80
C ARG A 323 -14.66 -0.73 19.26
N HIS A 324 -13.53 -1.16 19.82
CA HIS A 324 -12.48 -0.25 20.29
C HIS A 324 -11.67 0.32 19.13
N VAL A 325 -11.36 -0.50 18.12
CA VAL A 325 -10.68 -0.05 16.89
C VAL A 325 -11.43 1.09 16.18
N LEU A 326 -12.77 1.02 16.17
CA LEU A 326 -13.65 2.01 15.54
C LEU A 326 -14.11 3.11 16.50
N GLY A 327 -13.78 3.04 17.80
CA GLY A 327 -14.24 3.99 18.80
C GLY A 327 -15.77 4.05 18.96
N THR A 328 -16.46 2.93 18.71
CA THR A 328 -17.93 2.86 18.71
C THR A 328 -18.49 2.42 20.06
N SER A 329 -19.68 2.90 20.42
CA SER A 329 -20.34 2.52 21.69
C SER A 329 -21.01 1.14 21.63
N GLN A 330 -21.46 0.73 20.45
CA GLN A 330 -22.10 -0.57 20.19
C GLN A 330 -21.13 -1.49 19.46
N LEU A 331 -21.36 -2.80 19.54
CA LEU A 331 -20.59 -3.77 18.76
C LEU A 331 -20.88 -3.57 17.26
N PRO A 332 -19.85 -3.40 16.41
CA PRO A 332 -20.05 -3.26 14.98
C PRO A 332 -20.81 -4.47 14.41
N PRO A 333 -21.84 -4.24 13.57
CA PRO A 333 -22.55 -5.32 12.91
C PRO A 333 -21.67 -5.96 11.84
N LEU A 334 -22.04 -7.17 11.43
CA LEU A 334 -21.56 -7.73 10.17
C LEU A 334 -22.09 -6.86 9.03
N ARG A 335 -21.26 -6.57 8.04
CA ARG A 335 -21.69 -5.80 6.85
C ARG A 335 -22.91 -6.44 6.19
N SER A 336 -23.77 -5.59 5.62
CA SER A 336 -25.03 -6.02 4.96
C SER A 336 -24.98 -5.94 3.44
N ARG A 337 -23.87 -5.46 2.88
CA ARG A 337 -23.65 -5.24 1.44
C ARG A 337 -22.29 -5.78 1.02
N PRO A 338 -22.06 -5.99 -0.29
CA PRO A 338 -20.71 -6.21 -0.80
C PRO A 338 -19.76 -5.10 -0.33
N ALA A 339 -18.56 -5.49 0.08
CA ALA A 339 -17.51 -4.56 0.44
C ALA A 339 -16.56 -4.37 -0.75
N PHE A 340 -15.88 -3.22 -0.76
CA PHE A 340 -14.90 -2.88 -1.79
C PHE A 340 -13.63 -2.39 -1.13
N ALA A 341 -12.47 -2.81 -1.65
CA ALA A 341 -11.17 -2.36 -1.19
C ALA A 341 -10.27 -1.98 -2.37
N LYS A 342 -9.06 -1.48 -2.06
CA LYS A 342 -8.05 -1.09 -3.04
C LYS A 342 -8.59 -0.14 -4.12
N GLY A 343 -9.33 0.89 -3.70
CA GLY A 343 -9.94 1.85 -4.62
C GLY A 343 -11.08 1.30 -5.48
N GLY A 344 -11.70 0.18 -5.08
CA GLY A 344 -12.78 -0.47 -5.82
C GLY A 344 -12.33 -1.59 -6.74
N ARG A 345 -11.01 -1.86 -6.81
CA ARG A 345 -10.45 -2.98 -7.59
C ARG A 345 -10.87 -4.34 -7.04
N GLU A 346 -11.01 -4.44 -5.72
CA GLU A 346 -11.46 -5.67 -5.07
C GLU A 346 -12.90 -5.55 -4.60
N ARG A 347 -13.71 -6.55 -4.93
CA ARG A 347 -15.09 -6.70 -4.48
C ARG A 347 -15.21 -7.98 -3.65
N TYR A 348 -15.76 -7.86 -2.44
CA TYR A 348 -16.06 -9.01 -1.58
C TYR A 348 -17.57 -9.19 -1.48
N GLY A 349 -18.08 -10.30 -2.01
CA GLY A 349 -19.50 -10.64 -2.02
C GLY A 349 -20.10 -10.77 -0.64
N ILE A 350 -21.43 -10.82 -0.59
CA ILE A 350 -22.16 -11.15 0.63
C ILE A 350 -23.09 -12.32 0.34
N ALA A 351 -22.95 -13.38 1.13
CA ALA A 351 -23.82 -14.54 1.10
C ALA A 351 -24.56 -14.66 2.45
N PRO A 352 -25.77 -15.24 2.50
CA PRO A 352 -26.54 -15.37 3.74
C PRO A 352 -25.80 -16.13 4.86
N ASP A 353 -24.88 -17.02 4.49
CA ASP A 353 -24.09 -17.86 5.39
C ASP A 353 -22.66 -17.32 5.65
N ILE A 354 -22.35 -16.09 5.21
CA ILE A 354 -20.99 -15.51 5.32
C ILE A 354 -20.46 -15.53 6.76
N ARG A 355 -21.34 -15.34 7.75
CA ARG A 355 -20.99 -15.43 9.17
C ARG A 355 -20.49 -16.82 9.54
N ALA A 356 -21.22 -17.86 9.15
CA ALA A 356 -20.88 -19.25 9.47
C ALA A 356 -19.60 -19.69 8.72
N ARG A 357 -19.44 -19.27 7.46
CA ARG A 357 -18.22 -19.49 6.68
C ARG A 357 -17.01 -18.84 7.35
N LEU A 358 -17.13 -17.58 7.80
CA LEU A 358 -16.06 -16.88 8.51
C LEU A 358 -15.69 -17.59 9.81
N ASP A 359 -16.67 -17.92 10.66
CA ASP A 359 -16.40 -18.59 11.93
C ASP A 359 -15.74 -19.97 11.72
N ALA A 360 -16.15 -20.71 10.68
CA ALA A 360 -15.51 -21.98 10.32
C ALA A 360 -14.03 -21.78 9.93
N CYS A 361 -13.74 -20.77 9.11
CA CYS A 361 -12.37 -20.44 8.73
C CYS A 361 -11.51 -19.99 9.93
N LEU A 362 -12.06 -19.15 10.82
CA LEU A 362 -11.37 -18.67 12.02
C LEU A 362 -11.10 -19.79 13.03
N ALA A 363 -11.96 -20.80 13.12
CA ALA A 363 -11.76 -21.95 13.99
C ALA A 363 -10.49 -22.76 13.63
N GLU A 364 -10.09 -22.76 12.35
CA GLU A 364 -8.86 -23.41 11.86
C GLU A 364 -7.57 -22.70 12.34
N SER A 365 -7.68 -21.58 13.06
CA SER A 365 -6.56 -20.93 13.74
C SER A 365 -6.06 -21.72 14.95
N ALA A 366 -6.89 -22.59 15.53
CA ALA A 366 -6.51 -23.48 16.62
C ALA A 366 -5.60 -24.61 16.12
N TYR A 367 -4.74 -25.14 17.00
CA TYR A 367 -3.93 -26.31 16.67
C TYR A 367 -4.81 -27.55 16.55
N ASP A 368 -4.74 -28.23 15.39
CA ASP A 368 -5.39 -29.53 15.15
C ASP A 368 -4.33 -30.63 15.07
N ALA A 369 -4.31 -31.53 16.05
CA ALA A 369 -3.38 -32.66 16.07
C ALA A 369 -3.60 -33.66 14.93
N ALA A 370 -4.81 -33.74 14.37
CA ALA A 370 -5.12 -34.61 13.24
C ALA A 370 -4.62 -34.04 11.90
N ARG A 371 -4.49 -32.71 11.81
CA ARG A 371 -4.03 -31.99 10.62
C ARG A 371 -3.10 -30.84 11.02
N PRO A 372 -1.89 -31.16 11.51
CA PRO A 372 -0.99 -30.14 12.05
C PRO A 372 -0.56 -29.17 10.95
N LEU A 373 -0.76 -27.88 11.19
CA LEU A 373 -0.22 -26.80 10.38
C LEU A 373 0.78 -25.98 11.20
N PRO A 374 1.85 -25.47 10.57
CA PRO A 374 2.77 -24.50 11.16
C PRO A 374 2.03 -23.32 11.81
N LEU A 375 2.57 -22.76 12.89
CA LEU A 375 1.96 -21.60 13.54
C LEU A 375 1.86 -20.40 12.57
N THR A 376 2.90 -20.17 11.80
CA THR A 376 2.96 -19.08 10.80
C THR A 376 1.86 -19.24 9.74
N ALA A 377 1.56 -20.47 9.31
CA ALA A 377 0.47 -20.77 8.39
C ALA A 377 -0.89 -20.49 9.02
N ARG A 378 -1.13 -20.94 10.27
CA ARG A 378 -2.38 -20.64 10.99
C ARG A 378 -2.60 -19.13 11.14
N ALA A 379 -1.55 -18.39 11.50
CA ALA A 379 -1.60 -16.94 11.67
C ALA A 379 -1.81 -16.19 10.33
N ALA A 380 -1.09 -16.57 9.27
CA ALA A 380 -1.25 -16.00 7.93
C ALA A 380 -2.64 -16.25 7.36
N ARG A 381 -3.15 -17.48 7.46
CA ARG A 381 -4.48 -17.85 6.98
C ARG A 381 -5.57 -17.07 7.71
N THR A 382 -5.45 -16.93 9.03
CA THR A 382 -6.37 -16.14 9.86
C THR A 382 -6.40 -14.66 9.43
N TYR A 383 -5.22 -14.06 9.18
CA TYR A 383 -5.13 -12.69 8.69
C TYR A 383 -5.85 -12.51 7.35
N LEU A 384 -5.56 -13.38 6.39
CA LEU A 384 -6.12 -13.32 5.03
C LEU A 384 -7.63 -13.59 5.05
N ASP A 385 -8.09 -14.54 5.87
CA ASP A 385 -9.51 -14.81 6.08
C ASP A 385 -10.22 -13.52 6.54
N VAL A 386 -9.72 -12.79 7.55
CA VAL A 386 -10.36 -11.53 7.96
C VAL A 386 -10.30 -10.45 6.86
N CYS A 387 -9.18 -10.33 6.15
CA CYS A 387 -9.01 -9.35 5.06
C CYS A 387 -10.02 -9.57 3.92
N PHE A 388 -10.19 -10.80 3.46
CA PHE A 388 -11.00 -11.12 2.27
C PHE A 388 -12.47 -11.39 2.59
N PHE A 389 -12.81 -11.90 3.79
CA PHE A 389 -14.21 -11.86 4.25
C PHE A 389 -14.69 -10.42 4.45
N HIS A 390 -13.77 -9.54 4.85
CA HIS A 390 -14.00 -8.11 5.02
C HIS A 390 -15.24 -7.83 5.87
N PRO A 391 -15.34 -8.36 7.09
CA PRO A 391 -16.63 -8.52 7.77
C PRO A 391 -17.25 -7.22 8.30
N PHE A 392 -16.49 -6.13 8.39
CA PHE A 392 -16.95 -4.81 8.85
C PHE A 392 -16.98 -3.79 7.70
N ASP A 393 -17.70 -2.68 7.90
CA ASP A 393 -17.72 -1.58 6.92
C ASP A 393 -16.41 -0.76 6.92
N ASP A 394 -15.65 -0.78 8.02
CA ASP A 394 -14.32 -0.17 8.13
C ASP A 394 -13.43 -0.96 9.10
N GLY A 395 -12.12 -0.77 8.97
CA GLY A 395 -11.11 -1.23 9.91
C GLY A 395 -10.76 -2.71 9.76
N ASN A 396 -11.11 -3.35 8.64
CA ASN A 396 -10.83 -4.78 8.42
C ASN A 396 -9.34 -5.13 8.43
N ALA A 397 -8.47 -4.28 7.87
CA ALA A 397 -7.02 -4.49 7.94
C ALA A 397 -6.50 -4.45 9.39
N ARG A 398 -7.07 -3.56 10.23
CA ARG A 398 -6.75 -3.48 11.66
C ARG A 398 -7.28 -4.70 12.42
N ALA A 399 -8.49 -5.16 12.10
CA ALA A 399 -9.08 -6.38 12.66
C ALA A 399 -8.27 -7.64 12.29
N ALA A 400 -7.85 -7.76 11.02
CA ALA A 400 -7.04 -8.85 10.52
C ALA A 400 -5.67 -8.90 11.20
N PHE A 401 -5.04 -7.74 11.36
CA PHE A 401 -3.79 -7.62 12.10
C PHE A 401 -3.93 -8.08 13.56
N LEU A 402 -5.00 -7.66 14.26
CA LEU A 402 -5.28 -8.17 15.61
C LEU A 402 -5.51 -9.68 15.59
N ALA A 403 -6.31 -10.22 14.67
CA ALA A 403 -6.55 -11.66 14.57
C ALA A 403 -5.26 -12.47 14.39
N LEU A 404 -4.30 -11.98 13.59
CA LEU A 404 -2.97 -12.57 13.46
C LEU A 404 -2.22 -12.57 14.81
N ILE A 405 -2.15 -11.42 15.48
CA ILE A 405 -1.44 -11.27 16.77
C ILE A 405 -2.08 -12.15 17.85
N PHE A 406 -3.40 -12.34 17.82
CA PHE A 406 -4.10 -13.25 18.72
C PHE A 406 -3.61 -14.70 18.58
N VAL A 407 -3.46 -15.19 17.34
CA VAL A 407 -2.97 -16.55 17.08
C VAL A 407 -1.56 -16.75 17.62
N LEU A 408 -0.68 -15.75 17.46
CA LEU A 408 0.67 -15.78 18.04
C LEU A 408 0.65 -15.73 19.57
N ALA A 409 -0.19 -14.85 20.14
CA ALA A 409 -0.29 -14.66 21.58
C ALA A 409 -0.80 -15.93 22.30
N ARG A 410 -1.69 -16.72 21.68
CA ARG A 410 -2.14 -18.01 22.22
C ARG A 410 -1.01 -19.01 22.40
N GLU A 411 0.01 -18.95 21.56
CA GLU A 411 1.22 -19.79 21.66
C GLU A 411 2.33 -19.13 22.50
N GLY A 412 2.03 -18.03 23.19
CA GLY A 412 3.00 -17.31 24.02
C GLY A 412 4.06 -16.54 23.22
N ILE A 413 3.75 -16.14 21.99
CA ILE A 413 4.65 -15.36 21.13
C ILE A 413 4.17 -13.91 21.06
N ALA A 414 5.05 -12.98 21.43
CA ALA A 414 4.90 -11.56 21.16
C ALA A 414 6.07 -11.07 20.28
N LEU A 415 5.82 -10.06 19.44
CA LEU A 415 6.76 -9.58 18.43
C LEU A 415 7.41 -8.25 18.84
N ASP A 416 8.70 -8.07 18.51
CA ASP A 416 9.44 -6.83 18.74
C ASP A 416 9.34 -5.82 17.58
N GLY A 417 8.76 -6.23 16.45
CA GLY A 417 8.45 -5.37 15.30
C GLY A 417 7.42 -6.03 14.39
N VAL A 418 6.63 -5.22 13.68
CA VAL A 418 5.48 -5.68 12.86
C VAL A 418 5.34 -4.98 11.51
N VAL A 419 6.37 -4.26 11.07
CA VAL A 419 6.29 -3.38 9.89
C VAL A 419 5.85 -4.12 8.62
N LEU A 420 6.36 -5.34 8.37
CA LEU A 420 5.98 -6.10 7.17
C LEU A 420 4.55 -6.62 7.23
N LEU A 421 4.00 -6.81 8.44
CA LEU A 421 2.65 -7.33 8.65
C LEU A 421 1.55 -6.27 8.46
N ARG A 422 1.89 -4.98 8.54
CA ARG A 422 0.92 -3.87 8.50
C ARG A 422 1.01 -2.98 7.28
N ARG A 423 2.01 -3.19 6.42
CA ARG A 423 2.36 -2.29 5.32
C ARG A 423 2.39 -2.97 3.96
N VAL A 424 2.30 -4.30 3.92
CA VAL A 424 2.22 -5.10 2.70
C VAL A 424 0.78 -5.55 2.48
N THR A 425 0.37 -5.61 1.21
CA THR A 425 -0.96 -6.02 0.79
C THR A 425 -0.87 -7.24 -0.10
N PHE A 426 -1.84 -8.14 0.03
CA PHE A 426 -1.86 -9.43 -0.64
C PHE A 426 -3.04 -9.51 -1.60
N GLN A 427 -2.91 -10.27 -2.68
CA GLN A 427 -3.96 -10.52 -3.66
C GLN A 427 -4.77 -11.76 -3.29
N ALA A 428 -6.05 -11.78 -3.66
CA ALA A 428 -6.95 -12.87 -3.33
C ALA A 428 -6.70 -14.14 -4.16
N ASP A 429 -6.12 -13.98 -5.35
CA ASP A 429 -5.98 -15.01 -6.38
C ASP A 429 -4.53 -15.53 -6.56
N GLU A 430 -3.58 -15.03 -5.77
CA GLU A 430 -2.16 -15.43 -5.84
C GLU A 430 -1.78 -16.34 -4.65
N PRO A 431 -1.63 -17.67 -4.86
CA PRO A 431 -1.23 -18.58 -3.78
C PRO A 431 0.13 -18.26 -3.15
N GLY A 432 1.06 -17.68 -3.94
CA GLY A 432 2.39 -17.29 -3.48
C GLY A 432 2.37 -16.22 -2.38
N ASP A 433 1.39 -15.33 -2.41
CA ASP A 433 1.23 -14.25 -1.44
C ASP A 433 0.95 -14.79 -0.03
N ALA A 434 0.16 -15.86 0.07
CA ALA A 434 -0.16 -16.50 1.34
C ALA A 434 1.07 -17.09 2.03
N LEU A 435 1.95 -17.74 1.27
CA LEU A 435 3.22 -18.28 1.79
C LEU A 435 4.23 -17.17 2.08
N THR A 436 4.22 -16.10 1.29
CA THR A 436 5.03 -14.90 1.54
C THR A 436 4.67 -14.27 2.90
N LEU A 437 3.39 -14.12 3.21
CA LEU A 437 2.95 -13.64 4.52
C LEU A 437 3.42 -14.55 5.65
N ALA A 438 3.29 -15.87 5.51
CA ALA A 438 3.79 -16.81 6.51
C ALA A 438 5.32 -16.65 6.72
N GLY A 439 6.09 -16.43 5.65
CA GLY A 439 7.51 -16.12 5.71
C GLY A 439 7.84 -14.78 6.40
N TYR A 440 7.02 -13.74 6.23
CA TYR A 440 7.18 -12.49 6.97
C TYR A 440 6.90 -12.66 8.46
N ILE A 441 5.88 -13.43 8.83
CA ILE A 441 5.59 -13.76 10.23
C ILE A 441 6.79 -14.50 10.83
N ASP A 442 7.32 -15.50 10.13
CA ASP A 442 8.48 -16.27 10.57
C ASP A 442 9.73 -15.41 10.75
N THR A 443 9.99 -14.51 9.81
CA THR A 443 11.09 -13.53 9.89
C THR A 443 10.96 -12.68 11.15
N HIS A 444 9.76 -12.19 11.46
CA HIS A 444 9.50 -11.41 12.67
C HIS A 444 9.69 -12.21 13.96
N ILE A 445 9.25 -13.48 13.99
CA ILE A 445 9.46 -14.38 15.14
C ILE A 445 10.95 -14.62 15.35
N THR A 446 11.68 -14.97 14.29
CA THR A 446 13.12 -15.25 14.32
C THR A 446 13.92 -14.03 14.78
N GLU A 447 13.64 -12.86 14.22
CA GLU A 447 14.30 -11.61 14.62
C GLU A 447 14.00 -11.24 16.08
N THR A 448 12.75 -11.43 16.52
CA THR A 448 12.37 -11.22 17.92
C THR A 448 13.20 -12.10 18.85
N ARG A 449 13.31 -13.42 18.56
CA ARG A 449 14.13 -14.35 19.34
C ARG A 449 15.58 -13.92 19.39
N ARG A 450 16.17 -13.60 18.23
CA ARG A 450 17.57 -13.19 18.10
C ARG A 450 17.87 -11.97 18.98
N ARG A 451 16.96 -11.00 19.01
CA ARG A 451 17.11 -9.77 19.79
C ARG A 451 16.83 -9.97 21.27
N ALA A 452 15.90 -10.85 21.64
CA ALA A 452 15.66 -11.21 23.04
C ALA A 452 16.95 -11.74 23.72
N VAL A 453 17.72 -12.57 23.02
CA VAL A 453 18.92 -13.25 23.54
C VAL A 453 20.19 -12.39 23.51
N SER A 454 20.29 -11.35 22.67
CA SER A 454 21.54 -10.60 22.43
C SER A 454 21.86 -9.56 23.53
N PRO A 455 22.76 -9.75 24.50
CA PRO A 455 22.97 -8.78 25.60
C PRO A 455 23.25 -7.35 25.09
N ASP A 456 22.78 -6.33 25.82
CA ASP A 456 22.96 -4.92 25.46
C ASP A 456 24.41 -4.64 25.08
N ARG A 457 24.66 -4.22 23.84
CA ARG A 457 25.85 -3.45 23.53
C ARG A 457 25.61 -2.08 24.18
N VAL A 458 26.12 -1.93 25.40
CA VAL A 458 26.26 -0.64 26.07
C VAL A 458 26.97 0.32 25.09
N PRO A 459 26.48 1.57 24.96
CA PRO A 459 26.85 2.50 23.88
C PRO A 459 28.34 2.74 23.69
#